data_AF-A0A4Q6FKC7-F1
#
_entry.id   AF-A0A4Q6FKC7-F1
#
_cell.length_a   1.000
_cell.length_b   1.000
_cell.length_c   1.000
_cell.angle_alpha   90.00
_cell.angle_beta   90.00
_cell.angle_gamma   90.00
#
_symmetry.space_group_name_H-M   'P 1'
#
loop_
_entity.id
_entity.type
_entity.pdbx_description
1 polymer ?
#
loop_
_entity_poly.entity_id
_entity_poly.type
_entity_poly.pdbx_seq_one_letter_code
_entity_poly.pdbx_strand_id
1 'polypeptide(L)'
;MIDTGVDYNHPDLQNNILKDKGMNFATTNKADFMDRNGHGTHVSGIIGADTNNSNLGIAGICWKAKIIPIKGLGDNGSAPVDYVINALVYAAGTEAKILNMSLGLPEASNLFREAVNNFLAKPRLLIA
;
A
#
# COMPACT_ATOMS: atom_id res chain seq x y z
N MET A 1 1.23 1.74 1.74
CA MET A 1 0.04 0.88 1.70
C MET A 1 0.46 -0.38 0.99
N ILE A 2 0.56 -1.52 1.70
CA ILE A 2 0.96 -2.80 1.10
C ILE A 2 -0.30 -3.62 0.82
N ASP A 3 -0.61 -3.83 -0.46
CA ASP A 3 -1.87 -4.47 -0.90
C ASP A 3 -1.77 -4.92 -2.37
N THR A 4 -2.88 -5.00 -3.11
CA THR A 4 -2.96 -5.39 -4.52
C THR A 4 -2.57 -4.29 -5.51
N GLY A 5 -2.06 -3.15 -5.02
CA GLY A 5 -1.71 -1.98 -5.82
C GLY A 5 -2.71 -0.84 -5.61
N VAL A 6 -2.71 0.12 -6.52
CA VAL A 6 -3.75 1.15 -6.58
C VAL A 6 -4.04 1.52 -8.04
N ASP A 7 -5.30 1.78 -8.39
CA ASP A 7 -5.59 2.55 -9.60
C ASP A 7 -5.13 4.00 -9.40
N TYR A 8 -3.88 4.25 -9.77
CA TYR A 8 -3.26 5.56 -9.66
C TYR A 8 -3.80 6.58 -10.68
N ASN A 9 -4.72 6.18 -11.58
CA ASN A 9 -5.42 7.08 -12.49
C ASN A 9 -6.87 7.34 -12.04
N HIS A 10 -7.32 6.71 -10.94
CA HIS A 10 -8.66 6.91 -10.43
C HIS A 10 -8.87 8.40 -10.09
N PRO A 11 -9.92 9.04 -10.63
CA PRO A 11 -10.06 10.50 -10.57
C PRO A 11 -10.22 11.02 -9.14
N ASP A 12 -10.73 10.17 -8.24
CA ASP A 12 -10.91 10.46 -6.81
C ASP A 12 -9.68 10.12 -5.93
N LEU A 13 -8.59 9.61 -6.52
CA LEU A 13 -7.39 9.20 -5.76
C LEU A 13 -6.08 9.75 -6.32
N GLN A 14 -6.00 9.97 -7.63
CA GLN A 14 -4.76 10.28 -8.33
C GLN A 14 -3.96 11.44 -7.73
N ASN A 15 -4.64 12.42 -7.12
CA ASN A 15 -4.02 13.58 -6.47
C ASN A 15 -3.28 13.22 -5.17
N ASN A 16 -3.65 12.10 -4.53
CA ASN A 16 -3.10 11.65 -3.25
C ASN A 16 -2.15 10.44 -3.38
N ILE A 17 -1.96 9.90 -4.59
CA ILE A 17 -0.99 8.81 -4.84
C ILE A 17 0.39 9.36 -5.22
N LEU A 18 1.43 8.91 -4.52
CA LEU A 18 2.83 9.19 -4.86
C LEU A 18 3.33 8.17 -5.89
N LYS A 19 3.05 8.45 -7.17
CA LYS A 19 3.36 7.54 -8.29
C LYS A 19 4.86 7.27 -8.45
N ASP A 20 5.71 8.25 -8.14
CA ASP A 20 7.17 8.18 -8.19
C ASP A 20 7.78 7.21 -7.17
N LYS A 21 6.99 6.83 -6.16
CA LYS A 21 7.39 5.90 -5.08
C LYS A 21 6.59 4.60 -5.11
N GLY A 22 5.73 4.42 -6.12
CA GLY A 22 4.98 3.19 -6.27
C GLY A 22 5.88 2.03 -6.67
N MET A 23 5.64 0.86 -6.10
CA MET A 23 6.49 -0.31 -6.36
C MET A 23 5.68 -1.61 -6.35
N ASN A 24 5.96 -2.51 -7.29
CA ASN A 24 5.34 -3.83 -7.39
C ASN A 24 6.31 -4.95 -6.99
N PHE A 25 5.95 -5.71 -5.97
CA PHE A 25 6.66 -6.90 -5.51
C PHE A 25 6.01 -8.21 -5.95
N ALA A 26 4.77 -8.16 -6.44
CA ALA A 26 4.04 -9.31 -6.97
C ALA A 26 4.51 -9.77 -8.36
N THR A 27 5.30 -8.95 -9.06
CA THR A 27 5.84 -9.28 -10.39
C THR A 27 7.30 -8.82 -10.55
N THR A 28 7.90 -9.17 -11.69
CA THR A 28 9.22 -8.68 -12.11
C THR A 28 9.18 -7.23 -12.59
N ASN A 29 8.04 -6.76 -13.12
CA ASN A 29 7.86 -5.36 -13.51
C ASN A 29 7.57 -4.50 -12.28
N LYS A 30 8.63 -3.97 -11.69
CA LYS A 30 8.58 -3.17 -10.46
C LYS A 30 7.79 -1.87 -10.58
N ALA A 31 7.65 -1.31 -11.78
CA ALA A 31 6.91 -0.07 -12.01
C ALA A 31 5.39 -0.29 -12.18
N ASP A 32 4.94 -1.52 -12.40
CA ASP A 32 3.51 -1.82 -12.63
C ASP A 32 2.77 -2.11 -11.32
N PHE A 33 2.51 -1.08 -10.52
CA PHE A 33 1.72 -1.20 -9.28
C PHE A 33 0.23 -0.90 -9.48
N MET A 34 -0.26 -0.98 -10.73
CA MET A 34 -1.67 -0.85 -11.06
C MET A 34 -2.48 -1.94 -10.36
N ASP A 35 -3.60 -1.55 -9.78
CA ASP A 35 -4.51 -2.49 -9.14
C ASP A 35 -5.44 -3.13 -10.18
N ARG A 36 -5.37 -4.45 -10.29
CA ARG A 36 -6.29 -5.25 -11.13
C ARG A 36 -7.22 -6.14 -10.29
N ASN A 37 -7.12 -6.04 -8.96
CA ASN A 37 -7.99 -6.74 -8.02
C ASN A 37 -9.11 -5.82 -7.50
N GLY A 38 -8.74 -4.59 -7.16
CA GLY A 38 -9.63 -3.56 -6.62
C GLY A 38 -9.52 -3.36 -5.11
N HIS A 39 -9.01 -4.35 -4.37
CA HIS A 39 -8.89 -4.27 -2.91
C HIS A 39 -8.01 -3.10 -2.45
N GLY A 40 -6.79 -2.96 -2.98
CA GLY A 40 -5.88 -1.88 -2.62
C GLY A 40 -6.41 -0.48 -3.01
N THR A 41 -7.14 -0.38 -4.12
CA THR A 41 -7.84 0.86 -4.52
C THR A 41 -8.95 1.22 -3.53
N HIS A 42 -9.75 0.24 -3.12
CA HIS A 42 -10.81 0.44 -2.14
C HIS A 42 -10.26 0.89 -0.77
N VAL A 43 -9.21 0.22 -0.29
CA VAL A 43 -8.51 0.61 0.96
C VAL A 43 -7.91 2.02 0.85
N SER A 44 -7.30 2.34 -0.30
CA SER A 44 -6.76 3.69 -0.54
C SER A 44 -7.84 4.77 -0.54
N GLY A 45 -9.04 4.47 -1.06
CA GLY A 45 -10.23 5.31 -1.00
C GLY A 45 -10.62 5.66 0.43
N ILE A 46 -10.74 4.66 1.30
CA ILE A 46 -11.06 4.85 2.72
C ILE A 46 -10.04 5.79 3.39
N ILE A 47 -8.75 5.58 3.11
CA ILE A 47 -7.68 6.37 3.74
C ILE A 47 -7.66 7.79 3.21
N GLY A 48 -7.68 7.98 1.90
CA GLY A 48 -7.25 9.24 1.30
C GLY A 48 -7.85 9.53 -0.08
N ALA A 49 -9.09 9.11 -0.33
CA ALA A 49 -9.86 9.72 -1.41
C ALA A 49 -9.80 11.25 -1.32
N ASP A 50 -9.63 11.89 -2.46
CA ASP A 50 -9.75 13.34 -2.60
C ASP A 50 -11.15 13.76 -2.17
N THR A 51 -11.32 14.98 -1.69
CA THR A 51 -12.60 15.38 -1.11
C THR A 51 -12.79 16.88 -1.23
N ASN A 52 -14.06 17.31 -1.25
CA ASN A 52 -14.47 18.64 -1.71
C ASN A 52 -14.07 18.90 -3.17
N ASN A 53 -14.06 17.85 -3.99
CA ASN A 53 -13.71 17.82 -5.40
C ASN A 53 -14.96 17.78 -6.29
N SER A 54 -15.95 18.62 -5.98
CA SER A 54 -17.14 18.84 -6.81
C SER A 54 -18.09 17.63 -6.93
N ASN A 55 -18.42 16.98 -5.79
CA ASN A 55 -19.33 15.84 -5.70
C ASN A 55 -18.88 14.59 -6.48
N LEU A 56 -17.57 14.46 -6.73
CA LEU A 56 -17.00 13.22 -7.26
C LEU A 56 -16.76 12.24 -6.11
N GLY A 57 -17.10 10.97 -6.32
CA GLY A 57 -16.63 9.88 -5.47
C GLY A 57 -17.04 9.93 -3.99
N ILE A 58 -16.08 9.68 -3.10
CA ILE A 58 -16.28 9.54 -1.65
C ILE A 58 -15.39 10.51 -0.84
N ALA A 59 -15.55 10.54 0.49
CA ALA A 59 -14.67 11.30 1.36
C ALA A 59 -13.65 10.38 2.05
N GLY A 60 -12.36 10.66 1.91
CA GLY A 60 -11.30 9.95 2.61
C GLY A 60 -11.17 10.41 4.07
N ILE A 61 -10.90 9.51 5.01
CA ILE A 61 -10.73 9.85 6.43
C ILE A 61 -9.57 10.83 6.64
N CYS A 62 -8.49 10.61 5.89
CA CYS A 62 -7.28 11.43 5.88
C CYS A 62 -7.05 12.01 4.48
N TRP A 63 -8.04 12.72 3.91
CA TRP A 63 -8.08 13.28 2.55
C TRP A 63 -6.87 14.16 2.10
N LYS A 64 -5.95 14.53 3.01
CA LYS A 64 -4.70 15.27 2.73
C LYS A 64 -3.45 14.40 2.82
N ALA A 65 -3.60 13.13 3.20
CA ALA A 65 -2.51 12.17 3.26
C ALA A 65 -2.02 11.84 1.85
N LYS A 66 -0.72 11.57 1.75
CA LYS A 66 -0.11 11.04 0.54
C LYS A 66 0.17 9.56 0.72
N ILE A 67 -0.22 8.75 -0.25
CA ILE A 67 -0.16 7.30 -0.21
C ILE A 67 0.97 6.82 -1.12
N ILE A 68 1.90 6.06 -0.56
CA ILE A 68 2.88 5.27 -1.32
C ILE A 68 2.25 3.90 -1.61
N PRO A 69 1.93 3.57 -2.87
CA PRO A 69 1.34 2.28 -3.23
C PRO A 69 2.42 1.21 -3.36
N ILE A 70 2.33 0.15 -2.57
CA ILE A 70 3.25 -0.97 -2.61
C ILE A 70 2.43 -2.21 -2.94
N LYS A 71 2.49 -2.68 -4.18
CA LYS A 71 1.77 -3.89 -4.60
C LYS A 71 2.52 -5.13 -4.09
N GLY A 72 2.13 -5.61 -2.90
CA GLY A 72 2.65 -6.83 -2.27
C GLY A 72 1.82 -8.07 -2.56
N LEU A 73 0.58 -7.88 -3.04
CA LEU A 73 -0.36 -8.94 -3.42
C LEU A 73 -0.59 -8.97 -4.94
N GLY A 74 -0.73 -10.17 -5.48
CA GLY A 74 -1.06 -10.39 -6.89
C GLY A 74 -2.49 -9.97 -7.23
N ASP A 75 -2.85 -10.08 -8.51
CA ASP A 75 -4.16 -9.68 -9.02
C ASP A 75 -5.30 -10.57 -8.49
N ASN A 76 -4.97 -11.73 -7.93
CA ASN A 76 -5.91 -12.62 -7.22
C ASN A 76 -6.07 -12.28 -5.71
N GLY A 77 -5.44 -11.21 -5.21
CA GLY A 77 -5.50 -10.83 -3.80
C GLY A 77 -4.63 -11.69 -2.87
N SER A 78 -3.70 -12.46 -3.42
CA SER A 78 -2.80 -13.34 -2.66
C SER A 78 -1.36 -13.22 -3.16
N ALA A 79 -0.40 -13.61 -2.32
CA ALA A 79 1.00 -13.69 -2.71
C ALA A 79 1.77 -14.70 -1.84
N PRO A 80 2.89 -15.23 -2.34
CA PRO A 80 3.91 -15.84 -1.50
C PRO A 80 4.46 -14.84 -0.46
N VAL A 81 4.86 -15.35 0.71
CA VAL A 81 5.26 -14.51 1.86
C VAL A 81 6.49 -13.65 1.57
N ASP A 82 7.42 -14.13 0.74
CA ASP A 82 8.63 -13.40 0.35
C ASP A 82 8.31 -12.10 -0.41
N TYR A 83 7.21 -12.05 -1.18
CA TYR A 83 6.77 -10.81 -1.84
C TYR A 83 6.39 -9.74 -0.82
N VAL A 84 5.66 -10.15 0.23
CA VAL A 84 5.25 -9.26 1.33
C VAL A 84 6.46 -8.84 2.16
N ILE A 85 7.43 -9.74 2.41
CA ILE A 85 8.69 -9.40 3.09
C ILE A 85 9.47 -8.35 2.29
N ASN A 86 9.62 -8.53 0.98
CA ASN A 86 10.30 -7.55 0.13
C ASN A 86 9.58 -6.20 0.11
N ALA A 87 8.24 -6.20 0.10
CA ALA A 87 7.42 -5.00 0.23
C ALA A 87 7.62 -4.29 1.58
N LEU A 88 7.73 -5.04 2.69
CA LEU A 88 8.04 -4.51 4.03
C LEU A 88 9.43 -3.87 4.07
N VAL A 89 10.44 -4.54 3.51
CA VAL A 89 11.81 -4.01 3.42
C VAL A 89 11.85 -2.70 2.64
N TYR A 90 11.14 -2.64 1.51
CA TYR A 90 10.98 -1.40 0.75
C TYR A 90 10.30 -0.30 1.58
N ALA A 91 9.19 -0.62 2.26
CA ALA A 91 8.47 0.33 3.10
C ALA A 91 9.35 0.92 4.21
N ALA A 92 10.23 0.12 4.83
CA ALA A 92 11.18 0.57 5.86
C ALA A 92 12.18 1.62 5.32
N GLY A 93 12.54 1.52 4.04
CA GLY A 93 13.40 2.46 3.32
C GLY A 93 12.72 3.78 2.94
N THR A 94 11.39 3.82 2.85
CA THR A 94 10.63 5.05 2.53
C THR A 94 10.56 6.02 3.73
N GLU A 95 10.07 7.23 3.49
CA GLU A 95 9.70 8.21 4.52
C GLU A 95 8.28 8.04 5.10
N ALA A 96 7.57 6.94 4.76
CA ALA A 96 6.23 6.69 5.26
C ALA A 96 6.18 6.69 6.79
N LYS A 97 5.21 7.41 7.36
CA LYS A 97 4.97 7.49 8.82
C LYS A 97 4.05 6.39 9.33
N ILE A 98 3.17 5.91 8.45
CA ILE A 98 2.17 4.89 8.73
C ILE A 98 2.24 3.83 7.63
N LEU A 99 2.25 2.57 8.02
CA LEU A 99 2.11 1.43 7.12
C LEU A 99 0.77 0.75 7.39
N ASN A 100 -0.12 0.76 6.40
CA ASN A 100 -1.34 -0.05 6.40
C ASN A 100 -1.10 -1.34 5.61
N MET A 101 -1.45 -2.48 6.20
CA MET A 101 -1.39 -3.82 5.61
C MET A 101 -2.72 -4.53 5.82
N SER A 102 -3.65 -4.40 4.88
CA SER A 102 -4.95 -5.08 4.95
C SER A 102 -4.84 -6.52 4.45
N LEU A 103 -3.98 -7.32 5.09
CA LEU A 103 -3.64 -8.69 4.72
C LEU A 103 -3.29 -9.51 5.96
N GLY A 104 -3.38 -10.83 5.85
CA GLY A 104 -3.05 -11.75 6.92
C GLY A 104 -2.20 -12.93 6.42
N LEU A 105 -1.49 -13.55 7.34
CA LEU A 105 -0.77 -14.80 7.13
C LEU A 105 -1.08 -15.76 8.29
N PRO A 106 -1.18 -17.08 8.04
CA PRO A 106 -1.48 -18.05 9.08
C PRO A 106 -0.44 -18.08 10.21
N GLU A 107 0.84 -17.92 9.84
CA GLU A 107 1.96 -17.87 10.79
C GLU A 107 3.07 -16.97 10.26
N ALA A 108 3.64 -16.12 11.13
CA ALA A 108 4.76 -15.27 10.80
C ALA A 108 6.11 -16.00 10.97
N SER A 109 6.98 -15.90 9.97
CA SER A 109 8.37 -16.35 10.07
C SER A 109 9.24 -15.32 10.82
N ASN A 110 10.44 -15.71 11.23
CA ASN A 110 11.40 -14.77 11.84
C ASN A 110 11.79 -13.65 10.87
N LEU A 111 11.95 -13.96 9.58
CA LEU A 111 12.24 -12.96 8.55
C LEU A 111 11.09 -11.94 8.40
N PHE A 112 9.84 -12.40 8.48
CA PHE A 112 8.69 -11.49 8.46
C PHE A 112 8.69 -10.55 9.68
N ARG A 113 8.93 -11.10 10.88
CA ARG A 113 9.03 -10.31 12.11
C ARG A 113 10.17 -9.29 12.05
N GLU A 114 11.33 -9.68 11.52
CA GLU A 114 12.46 -8.79 11.33
C GLU A 114 12.14 -7.65 10.36
N ALA A 115 11.49 -7.94 9.23
CA ALA A 115 11.07 -6.93 8.27
C ALA A 115 10.07 -5.92 8.88
N VAL A 116 9.13 -6.39 9.71
CA VAL A 116 8.24 -5.52 10.50
C VAL A 116 9.03 -4.65 11.48
N ASN A 117 9.94 -5.26 12.25
CA ASN A 117 10.77 -4.53 13.22
C ASN A 117 11.65 -3.47 12.55
N ASN A 118 12.16 -3.73 11.34
CA ASN A 118 12.92 -2.75 10.57
C ASN A 118 12.10 -1.52 10.19
N PHE A 119 10.81 -1.68 9.87
CA PHE A 119 9.92 -0.54 9.66
C PHE A 119 9.67 0.24 10.96
N LEU A 120 9.50 -0.48 12.08
CA LEU A 120 9.20 0.07 13.40
C LEU A 120 10.42 0.59 14.18
N ALA A 121 11.64 0.41 13.66
CA ALA A 121 12.86 0.97 14.25
C ALA A 121 12.88 2.52 14.26
N LYS A 122 11.95 3.15 13.52
CA LYS A 122 11.70 4.59 13.49
C LYS A 122 10.34 4.88 14.17
N PRO A 123 10.07 6.11 14.65
CA PRO A 123 8.78 6.46 15.27
C PRO A 123 7.65 6.48 14.23
N ARG A 124 7.15 5.28 13.90
CA ARG A 124 6.17 4.99 12.83
C ARG A 124 5.11 4.04 13.37
N LEU A 125 3.95 4.03 12.72
CA LEU A 125 2.83 3.16 13.07
C LEU A 125 2.61 2.10 11.99
N LEU A 126 2.31 0.86 12.40
CA LEU A 126 1.83 -0.20 11.53
C LEU A 126 0.39 -0.56 11.94
N ILE A 127 -0.50 -0.63 10.95
CA ILE A 127 -1.90 -1.04 11.09
C ILE A 127 -2.10 -2.29 10.23
N ALA A 128 -2.57 -3.38 10.83
CA ALA A 128 -2.85 -4.66 10.18
C ALA A 128 -4.12 -5.29 10.76
#